data_AF-A0A382XG45-F1
#
_entry.id   AF-A0A382XG45-F1
#
_cell.length_a   1.000
_cell.length_b   1.000
_cell.length_c   1.000
_cell.angle_alpha   90.00
_cell.angle_beta   90.00
_cell.angle_gamma   90.00
#
_symmetry.space_group_name_H-M   'P 1'
#
loop_
_entity.id
_entity.type
_entity.pdbx_description
1 polymer ?
#
loop_
_entity_poly.entity_id
_entity_poly.type
_entity_poly.pdbx_seq_one_letter_code
_entity_poly.pdbx_strand_id
1 'polypeptide(L)'
;LGIDNAYVDIDAAEVPIMDGSAGPFVFLIQSAGMEEQPVAKKFLRVTREVEIRDGDKWARFEPFEGFKVEFSIDFEHPILQSSSQAACVDFSTTSYLKEISRARTFGFLQDVESLQASGLARGGSLDNAIVMDGFHILNEDGLRYGDEFVKHKILDAIGDLYLLGHSLIGSFSAHKSGHALNNRLLREIKTAEDAWELVSYDDVESLPINFLQPLTAEPI
;
A
#
# COMPACT_ATOMS: atom_id res chain seq x y z
N LEU A 1 3.72 10.14 3.24
CA LEU A 1 5.06 10.76 3.29
C LEU A 1 5.36 11.49 1.99
N GLY A 2 4.98 10.95 0.83
CA GLY A 2 4.98 11.73 -0.42
C GLY A 2 6.36 12.00 -1.01
N ILE A 3 7.34 11.13 -0.71
CA ILE A 3 8.72 11.23 -1.19
C ILE A 3 8.79 11.02 -2.69
N ASP A 4 9.06 12.07 -3.46
CA ASP A 4 9.18 11.99 -4.92
C ASP A 4 10.55 11.47 -5.39
N ASN A 5 11.62 11.85 -4.69
CA ASN A 5 12.99 11.58 -5.13
C ASN A 5 13.79 10.96 -3.99
N ALA A 6 14.32 9.76 -4.21
CA ALA A 6 15.20 9.07 -3.27
C ALA A 6 16.07 8.04 -4.01
N TYR A 7 17.28 7.80 -3.49
CA TYR A 7 18.06 6.61 -3.80
C TYR A 7 17.83 5.56 -2.71
N VAL A 8 17.64 4.31 -3.11
CA VAL A 8 17.44 3.17 -2.21
C VAL A 8 18.57 2.18 -2.44
N ASP A 9 19.62 2.30 -1.63
CA ASP A 9 20.78 1.42 -1.69
C ASP A 9 20.56 0.19 -0.80
N ILE A 10 20.83 -1.00 -1.36
CA ILE A 10 20.71 -2.29 -0.67
C ILE A 10 21.93 -3.13 -1.05
N ASP A 11 22.56 -3.76 -0.06
CA ASP A 11 23.75 -4.61 -0.24
C ASP A 11 23.41 -6.11 -0.44
N ALA A 12 22.12 -6.41 -0.56
CA ALA A 12 21.55 -7.73 -0.77
C ALA A 12 20.48 -7.70 -1.89
N ALA A 13 19.92 -8.86 -2.23
CA ALA A 13 18.95 -9.00 -3.31
C ALA A 13 17.52 -8.56 -2.96
N GLU A 14 17.23 -8.29 -1.69
CA GLU A 14 15.88 -8.01 -1.19
C GLU A 14 15.86 -6.85 -0.19
N VAL A 15 14.77 -6.08 -0.21
CA VAL A 15 14.48 -5.06 0.81
C VAL A 15 14.24 -5.78 2.16
N PRO A 16 14.79 -5.29 3.29
CA PRO A 16 14.53 -5.91 4.58
C PRO A 16 13.04 -5.88 4.93
N ILE A 17 12.49 -7.01 5.36
CA ILE A 17 11.06 -7.15 5.67
C ILE A 17 10.62 -6.38 6.92
N MET A 18 11.57 -5.98 7.76
CA MET A 18 11.35 -5.30 9.04
C MET A 18 10.38 -6.08 9.94
N ASP A 19 9.25 -5.49 10.32
CA ASP A 19 8.20 -6.13 11.12
C ASP A 19 7.03 -6.65 10.25
N GLY A 20 7.21 -6.71 8.94
CA GLY A 20 6.17 -7.08 7.97
C GLY A 20 5.23 -5.94 7.58
N SER A 21 5.43 -4.73 8.09
CA SER A 21 4.64 -3.54 7.77
C SER A 21 5.51 -2.40 7.24
N ALA A 22 4.87 -1.29 6.85
CA ALA A 22 5.58 -0.07 6.46
C ALA A 22 5.98 0.80 7.67
N GLY A 23 5.54 0.46 8.88
CA GLY A 23 5.73 1.27 10.10
C GLY A 23 7.19 1.60 10.40
N PRO A 24 8.11 0.62 10.38
CA PRO A 24 9.54 0.87 10.58
C PRO A 24 10.13 1.83 9.54
N PHE A 25 9.78 1.69 8.26
CA PHE A 25 10.23 2.60 7.21
C PHE A 25 9.69 4.02 7.39
N VAL A 26 8.41 4.14 7.75
CA VAL A 26 7.79 5.42 8.08
C VAL A 26 8.58 6.12 9.18
N PHE A 27 8.88 5.41 10.28
CA PHE A 27 9.61 5.96 11.41
C PHE A 27 11.01 6.44 11.00
N LEU A 28 11.75 5.63 10.24
CA LEU A 28 13.09 5.97 9.77
C LEU A 28 13.08 7.21 8.87
N ILE A 29 12.14 7.30 7.92
CA ILE A 29 12.01 8.46 7.02
C ILE A 29 11.63 9.72 7.80
N GLN A 30 10.67 9.63 8.72
CA GLN A 30 10.30 10.79 9.56
C GLN A 30 11.44 11.26 10.46
N SER A 31 12.25 10.33 10.97
CA SER A 31 13.40 10.65 11.80
C SER A 31 14.52 11.31 11.00
N ALA A 32 14.71 10.92 9.73
CA ALA A 32 15.65 11.57 8.83
C ALA A 32 15.17 12.96 8.36
N GLY A 33 13.86 13.18 8.30
CA GLY A 33 13.26 14.40 7.77
C GLY A 33 13.06 14.34 6.25
N MET A 34 12.41 15.38 5.71
CA MET A 34 12.13 15.52 4.28
C MET A 34 12.54 16.92 3.84
N GLU A 35 13.11 17.03 2.65
CA GLU A 35 13.53 18.31 2.06
C GLU A 35 12.65 18.64 0.85
N GLU A 36 12.07 19.83 0.86
CA GLU A 36 11.32 20.34 -0.29
C GLU A 36 12.28 20.80 -1.39
N GLN A 37 11.96 20.43 -2.63
CA GLN A 37 12.76 20.80 -3.80
C GLN A 37 12.06 21.92 -4.58
N PRO A 38 12.81 22.83 -5.24
CA PRO A 38 12.25 24.00 -5.92
C PRO A 38 11.64 23.64 -7.29
N VAL A 39 10.84 22.58 -7.34
CA VAL A 39 10.13 22.07 -8.51
C VAL A 39 8.76 21.58 -8.07
N ALA A 40 7.72 21.99 -8.80
CA ALA A 40 6.36 21.57 -8.48
C ALA A 40 6.20 20.05 -8.55
N LYS A 41 5.63 19.46 -7.49
CA LYS A 41 5.27 18.04 -7.45
C LYS A 41 4.23 17.75 -8.53
N LYS A 42 4.43 16.65 -9.25
CA LYS A 42 3.50 16.15 -10.26
C LYS A 42 2.66 15.02 -9.71
N PHE A 43 1.38 15.06 -10.03
CA PHE A 43 0.38 14.06 -9.68
C PHE A 43 -0.18 13.42 -10.94
N LEU A 44 -0.45 12.13 -10.88
CA LEU A 44 -1.20 11.45 -11.93
C LEU A 44 -2.68 11.53 -11.57
N ARG A 45 -3.45 12.34 -12.32
CA ARG A 45 -4.91 12.46 -12.13
C ARG A 45 -5.63 11.52 -13.08
N VAL A 46 -6.51 10.68 -12.55
CA VAL A 46 -7.39 9.79 -13.34
C VAL A 46 -8.55 10.62 -13.89
N THR A 47 -8.74 10.60 -15.21
CA THR A 47 -9.78 11.39 -15.92
C THR A 47 -10.94 10.52 -16.42
N ARG A 48 -10.72 9.21 -16.54
CA ARG A 48 -11.73 8.23 -16.96
C ARG A 48 -11.52 6.89 -16.25
N GLU A 49 -12.59 6.12 -16.11
CA GLU A 49 -12.50 4.75 -15.58
C GLU A 49 -11.60 3.85 -16.45
N VAL A 50 -10.75 3.06 -15.78
CA VAL A 50 -9.96 1.97 -16.37
C VAL A 50 -10.09 0.76 -15.48
N GLU A 51 -10.61 -0.36 -16.00
CA GLU A 51 -10.82 -1.60 -15.27
C GLU A 51 -10.17 -2.77 -16.00
N ILE A 52 -9.60 -3.71 -15.24
CA ILE A 52 -9.22 -5.02 -15.74
C ILE A 52 -9.84 -6.13 -14.90
N ARG A 53 -10.07 -7.29 -15.54
CA ARG A 53 -10.63 -8.49 -14.90
C ARG A 53 -9.77 -9.72 -15.18
N ASP A 54 -9.82 -10.66 -14.24
CA ASP A 54 -9.23 -11.99 -14.35
C ASP A 54 -10.11 -12.99 -13.59
N GLY A 55 -11.06 -13.61 -14.30
CA GLY A 55 -12.10 -14.45 -13.69
C GLY A 55 -13.00 -13.64 -12.75
N ASP A 56 -13.01 -14.01 -11.47
CA ASP A 56 -13.74 -13.31 -10.41
C ASP A 56 -12.97 -12.10 -9.85
N LYS A 57 -11.68 -11.94 -10.16
CA LYS A 57 -10.83 -10.85 -9.68
C LYS A 57 -10.95 -9.62 -10.57
N TRP A 58 -10.90 -8.43 -9.97
CA TRP A 58 -10.87 -7.18 -10.72
C TRP A 58 -10.12 -6.08 -9.97
N ALA A 59 -9.58 -5.13 -10.73
CA ALA A 59 -8.96 -3.91 -10.21
C ALA A 59 -9.30 -2.75 -11.15
N ARG A 60 -9.54 -1.57 -10.57
CA ARG A 60 -10.10 -0.43 -11.30
C ARG A 60 -9.60 0.90 -10.77
N PHE A 61 -9.40 1.84 -11.68
CA PHE A 61 -9.27 3.27 -11.39
C PHE A 61 -10.53 4.01 -11.80
N GLU A 62 -10.94 4.99 -11.00
CA GLU A 62 -12.03 5.91 -11.29
C GLU A 62 -11.61 7.35 -10.94
N PRO A 63 -12.12 8.37 -11.66
CA PRO A 63 -11.90 9.78 -11.30
C PRO A 63 -12.45 10.08 -9.90
N PHE A 64 -11.63 10.74 -9.09
CA PHE A 64 -11.98 11.15 -7.73
C PHE A 64 -11.11 12.33 -7.32
N GLU A 65 -11.72 13.36 -6.73
CA GLU A 65 -11.02 14.55 -6.22
C GLU A 65 -10.40 14.24 -4.85
N GLY A 66 -9.33 13.46 -4.88
CA GLY A 66 -8.57 13.03 -3.70
C GLY A 66 -7.82 11.74 -3.99
N PHE A 67 -7.43 11.01 -2.95
CA PHE A 67 -6.88 9.66 -3.09
C PHE A 67 -7.64 8.69 -2.20
N LYS A 68 -8.33 7.74 -2.82
CA LYS A 68 -9.15 6.74 -2.13
C LYS A 68 -8.75 5.33 -2.58
N VAL A 69 -8.65 4.41 -1.63
CA VAL A 69 -8.34 3.00 -1.88
C VAL A 69 -9.41 2.14 -1.23
N GLU A 70 -10.08 1.33 -2.05
CA GLU A 70 -11.01 0.31 -1.61
C GLU A 70 -10.48 -1.06 -1.99
N PHE A 71 -10.48 -1.99 -1.04
CA PHE A 71 -10.01 -3.34 -1.27
C PHE A 71 -10.95 -4.33 -0.61
N SER A 72 -11.26 -5.40 -1.34
CA SER A 72 -11.96 -6.56 -0.80
C SER A 72 -11.17 -7.84 -1.06
N ILE A 73 -11.16 -8.69 -0.04
CA ILE A 73 -10.56 -10.01 -0.04
C ILE A 73 -11.67 -11.05 0.11
N ASP A 74 -11.41 -12.26 -0.35
CA ASP A 74 -12.34 -13.38 -0.25
C ASP A 74 -11.49 -14.64 -0.16
N PHE A 75 -11.11 -14.97 1.08
CA PHE A 75 -10.32 -16.15 1.38
C PHE A 75 -11.21 -17.21 2.00
N GLU A 76 -11.11 -18.44 1.49
CA GLU A 76 -11.74 -19.62 2.09
C GLU A 76 -10.95 -20.09 3.32
N HIS A 77 -10.86 -19.23 4.34
CA HIS A 77 -10.16 -19.52 5.60
C HIS A 77 -10.98 -19.02 6.80
N PRO A 78 -11.27 -19.87 7.82
CA PRO A 78 -12.16 -19.51 8.94
C PRO A 78 -11.76 -18.21 9.66
N ILE A 79 -10.46 -18.00 9.86
CA ILE A 79 -9.95 -16.79 10.52
C ILE A 79 -10.20 -15.55 9.66
N LEU A 80 -9.98 -15.65 8.35
CA LEU A 80 -10.17 -14.51 7.45
C LEU A 80 -11.67 -14.21 7.30
N GLN A 81 -12.51 -15.23 7.14
CA GLN A 81 -13.97 -15.06 7.04
C GLN A 81 -14.61 -14.46 8.30
N SER A 82 -13.99 -14.61 9.47
CA SER A 82 -14.47 -13.98 10.71
C SER A 82 -13.96 -12.53 10.90
N SER A 83 -13.07 -12.06 10.03
CA SER A 83 -12.56 -10.67 10.00
C SER A 83 -13.26 -9.82 8.93
N SER A 84 -13.05 -8.50 8.95
CA SER A 84 -13.55 -7.64 7.86
C SER A 84 -12.88 -8.01 6.54
N GLN A 85 -13.69 -8.37 5.55
CA GLN A 85 -13.23 -8.76 4.22
C GLN A 85 -13.17 -7.58 3.23
N ALA A 86 -13.62 -6.39 3.65
CA ALA A 86 -13.54 -5.18 2.84
C ALA A 86 -13.13 -3.99 3.71
N ALA A 87 -12.36 -3.09 3.13
CA ALA A 87 -12.03 -1.80 3.72
C ALA A 87 -11.95 -0.73 2.62
N CYS A 88 -12.38 0.47 2.97
CA CYS A 88 -12.28 1.66 2.13
C CYS A 88 -11.61 2.76 2.94
N VAL A 89 -10.55 3.35 2.39
CA VAL A 89 -9.79 4.43 3.02
C VAL A 89 -9.68 5.60 2.07
N ASP A 90 -10.20 6.75 2.52
CA ASP A 90 -10.03 8.03 1.86
C ASP A 90 -8.91 8.82 2.57
N PHE A 91 -7.79 9.00 1.88
CA PHE A 91 -6.60 9.66 2.42
C PHE A 91 -6.72 11.19 2.48
N SER A 92 -7.83 11.77 2.02
CA SER A 92 -8.15 13.18 2.32
C SER A 92 -8.56 13.36 3.79
N THR A 93 -9.15 12.34 4.42
CA THR A 93 -9.66 12.42 5.79
C THR A 93 -8.98 11.43 6.75
N THR A 94 -8.33 10.40 6.21
CA THR A 94 -7.77 9.31 6.99
C THR A 94 -6.25 9.33 6.99
N SER A 95 -5.65 9.19 8.17
CA SER A 95 -4.19 9.18 8.30
C SER A 95 -3.60 7.83 7.88
N TYR A 96 -2.83 7.81 6.78
CA TYR A 96 -2.04 6.64 6.36
C TYR A 96 -1.17 6.09 7.50
N LEU A 97 -0.54 6.98 8.30
CA LEU A 97 0.33 6.58 9.39
C LEU A 97 -0.42 5.78 10.46
N LYS A 98 -1.59 6.26 10.87
CA LYS A 98 -2.36 5.65 11.96
C LYS A 98 -3.10 4.40 11.52
N GLU A 99 -3.70 4.43 10.34
CA GLU A 99 -4.65 3.41 9.91
C GLU A 99 -4.05 2.29 9.07
N ILE A 100 -3.00 2.57 8.28
CA ILE A 100 -2.49 1.62 7.28
C ILE A 100 -1.05 1.19 7.57
N SER A 101 -0.16 2.12 7.92
CA SER A 101 1.28 1.87 7.89
C SER A 101 1.75 0.68 8.74
N ARG A 102 1.04 0.36 9.84
CA ARG A 102 1.41 -0.72 10.77
C ARG A 102 0.75 -2.06 10.45
N ALA A 103 -0.09 -2.16 9.40
CA ALA A 103 -0.72 -3.42 9.05
C ALA A 103 0.33 -4.40 8.50
N ARG A 104 0.51 -5.53 9.18
CA ARG A 104 1.55 -6.52 8.84
C ARG A 104 1.11 -7.47 7.73
N THR A 105 2.11 -7.97 7.01
CA THR A 105 1.93 -9.08 6.07
C THR A 105 1.49 -10.34 6.79
N PHE A 106 0.91 -11.27 6.05
CA PHE A 106 0.33 -12.47 6.62
C PHE A 106 0.50 -13.68 5.71
N GLY A 107 0.56 -14.87 6.33
CA GLY A 107 0.69 -16.13 5.62
C GLY A 107 0.15 -17.30 6.43
N PHE A 108 -0.03 -18.43 5.76
CA PHE A 108 -0.44 -19.68 6.39
C PHE A 108 0.80 -20.49 6.78
N LEU A 109 0.78 -21.13 7.96
CA LEU A 109 1.90 -21.91 8.47
C LEU A 109 2.37 -22.97 7.46
N GLN A 110 1.42 -23.69 6.85
CA GLN A 110 1.71 -24.73 5.85
C GLN A 110 2.45 -24.17 4.62
N ASP A 111 2.06 -22.97 4.16
CA ASP A 111 2.71 -22.32 3.03
C ASP A 111 4.10 -21.84 3.39
N VAL A 112 4.29 -21.28 4.59
CA VAL A 112 5.61 -20.85 5.07
C VAL A 112 6.58 -22.02 5.17
N GLU A 113 6.16 -23.15 5.74
CA GLU A 113 6.97 -24.37 5.81
C GLU A 113 7.36 -24.89 4.42
N SER A 114 6.39 -24.92 3.49
CA SER A 114 6.62 -25.34 2.10
C SER A 114 7.56 -24.40 1.34
N LEU A 115 7.40 -23.08 1.53
CA LEU A 115 8.26 -22.06 0.94
C LEU A 115 9.69 -22.19 1.48
N GLN A 116 9.86 -22.35 2.79
CA GLN A 116 11.16 -22.54 3.42
C GLN A 116 11.86 -23.81 2.95
N ALA A 117 11.13 -24.91 2.81
CA ALA A 117 11.65 -26.16 2.23
C ALA A 117 12.12 -25.97 0.77
N SER A 118 11.50 -25.05 0.04
CA SER A 118 11.87 -24.68 -1.33
C SER A 118 12.92 -23.58 -1.42
N GLY A 119 13.44 -23.11 -0.27
CA GLY A 119 14.45 -22.07 -0.18
C GLY A 119 13.93 -20.63 -0.26
N LEU A 120 12.61 -20.42 -0.22
CA LEU A 120 11.91 -19.13 -0.17
C LEU A 120 11.52 -18.79 1.28
N ALA A 121 11.14 -17.53 1.56
CA ALA A 121 10.66 -17.09 2.88
C ALA A 121 11.58 -17.49 4.08
N ARG A 122 12.89 -17.61 3.85
CA ARG A 122 13.87 -18.06 4.86
C ARG A 122 13.99 -17.13 6.07
N GLY A 123 13.67 -15.85 5.89
CA GLY A 123 13.64 -14.85 6.96
C GLY A 123 12.28 -14.72 7.65
N GLY A 124 11.26 -15.46 7.22
CA GLY A 124 9.91 -15.36 7.77
C GLY A 124 9.83 -15.87 9.21
N SER A 125 9.27 -15.06 10.11
CA SER A 125 9.02 -15.40 11.51
C SER A 125 7.74 -14.70 12.02
N LEU A 126 7.33 -15.02 13.24
CA LEU A 126 6.23 -14.32 13.92
C LEU A 126 6.53 -12.84 14.21
N ASP A 127 7.81 -12.44 14.14
CA ASP A 127 8.22 -11.05 14.34
C ASP A 127 7.94 -10.16 13.13
N ASN A 128 7.82 -10.77 11.95
CA ASN A 128 7.69 -10.06 10.67
C ASN A 128 6.52 -10.50 9.80
N ALA A 129 5.66 -11.39 10.30
CA ALA A 129 4.42 -11.76 9.65
C ALA A 129 3.37 -12.19 10.67
N ILE A 130 2.11 -11.98 10.32
CA ILE A 130 0.99 -12.67 10.97
C ILE A 130 0.93 -14.07 10.40
N VAL A 131 1.12 -15.08 11.25
CA VAL A 131 1.07 -16.48 10.81
C VAL A 131 -0.18 -17.14 11.36
N MET A 132 -0.90 -17.83 10.49
CA MET A 132 -2.13 -18.53 10.84
C MET A 132 -2.00 -20.03 10.56
N ASP A 133 -2.51 -20.85 11.48
CA ASP A 133 -2.88 -22.23 11.16
C ASP A 133 -4.35 -22.29 10.69
N GLY A 134 -4.93 -23.48 10.55
CA GLY A 134 -6.31 -23.62 10.08
C GLY A 134 -7.40 -22.96 10.95
N PHE A 135 -7.09 -22.62 12.21
CA PHE A 135 -8.08 -22.15 13.19
C PHE A 135 -7.59 -21.00 14.10
N HIS A 136 -6.28 -20.78 14.23
CA HIS A 136 -5.70 -19.80 15.15
C HIS A 136 -4.67 -18.88 14.47
N ILE A 137 -4.59 -17.65 14.99
CA ILE A 137 -3.46 -16.75 14.76
C ILE A 137 -2.37 -17.16 15.76
N LEU A 138 -1.16 -17.38 15.29
CA LEU A 138 -0.04 -17.90 16.09
C LEU A 138 0.74 -16.80 16.82
N ASN A 139 0.60 -15.54 16.41
CA ASN A 139 1.22 -14.41 17.10
C ASN A 139 0.57 -14.21 18.48
N GLU A 140 1.34 -14.28 19.56
CA GLU A 140 0.83 -14.17 20.95
C GLU A 140 0.11 -12.83 21.22
N ASP A 141 0.62 -11.73 20.65
CA ASP A 141 0.03 -10.39 20.76
C ASP A 141 -1.21 -10.18 19.86
N GLY A 142 -1.56 -11.17 19.03
CA GLY A 142 -2.69 -11.11 18.12
C GLY A 142 -2.54 -10.09 16.98
N LEU A 143 -3.66 -9.47 16.61
CA LEU A 143 -3.73 -8.45 15.55
C LEU A 143 -3.58 -7.03 16.11
N ARG A 144 -2.96 -6.15 15.33
CA ARG A 144 -2.90 -4.70 15.57
C ARG A 144 -4.23 -4.01 15.27
N TYR A 145 -5.01 -4.58 14.34
CA TYR A 145 -6.32 -4.09 13.91
C TYR A 145 -7.29 -5.26 13.69
N GLY A 146 -8.59 -5.06 13.93
CA GLY A 146 -9.60 -6.10 13.64
C GLY A 146 -9.72 -6.46 12.15
N ASP A 147 -9.25 -5.58 11.28
CA ASP A 147 -9.24 -5.66 9.82
C ASP A 147 -7.80 -5.61 9.25
N GLU A 148 -6.79 -6.04 10.03
CA GLU A 148 -5.37 -5.92 9.67
C GLU A 148 -5.03 -6.57 8.32
N PHE A 149 -5.67 -7.70 7.97
CA PHE A 149 -5.43 -8.41 6.71
C PHE A 149 -5.80 -7.59 5.48
N VAL A 150 -7.01 -7.02 5.44
CA VAL A 150 -7.46 -6.19 4.32
C VAL A 150 -6.74 -4.84 4.30
N LYS A 151 -6.40 -4.27 5.47
CA LYS A 151 -5.56 -3.08 5.57
C LYS A 151 -4.15 -3.31 5.03
N HIS A 152 -3.57 -4.50 5.22
CA HIS A 152 -2.30 -4.84 4.59
C HIS A 152 -2.44 -4.95 3.06
N LYS A 153 -3.57 -5.43 2.53
CA LYS A 153 -3.82 -5.38 1.08
C LYS A 153 -3.99 -3.97 0.52
N ILE A 154 -4.52 -3.04 1.32
CA ILE A 154 -4.49 -1.61 1.00
C ILE A 154 -3.04 -1.08 1.01
N LEU A 155 -2.21 -1.48 1.98
CA LEU A 155 -0.79 -1.13 2.03
C LEU A 155 -0.04 -1.63 0.78
N ASP A 156 -0.20 -2.92 0.44
CA ASP A 156 0.35 -3.54 -0.78
C ASP A 156 -0.06 -2.75 -2.03
N ALA A 157 -1.36 -2.45 -2.16
CA ALA A 157 -1.88 -1.70 -3.29
C ALA A 157 -1.24 -0.31 -3.40
N ILE A 158 -1.14 0.45 -2.31
CA ILE A 158 -0.50 1.78 -2.33
C ILE A 158 0.96 1.70 -2.81
N GLY A 159 1.70 0.68 -2.35
CA GLY A 159 3.07 0.42 -2.82
C GLY A 159 3.13 0.09 -4.31
N ASP A 160 2.30 -0.83 -4.78
CA ASP A 160 2.22 -1.20 -6.19
C ASP A 160 1.88 0.02 -7.06
N LEU A 161 0.85 0.79 -6.67
CA LEU A 161 0.39 1.99 -7.38
C LEU A 161 1.50 3.03 -7.53
N TYR A 162 2.41 3.12 -6.56
CA TYR A 162 3.53 4.06 -6.61
C TYR A 162 4.57 3.74 -7.70
N LEU A 163 4.51 2.56 -8.32
CA LEU A 163 5.28 2.21 -9.53
C LEU A 163 4.86 3.04 -10.78
N LEU A 164 3.79 3.83 -10.68
CA LEU A 164 3.49 4.90 -11.64
C LEU A 164 4.49 6.05 -11.57
N GLY A 165 5.25 6.19 -10.47
CA GLY A 165 6.24 7.24 -10.26
C GLY A 165 5.66 8.58 -9.78
N HIS A 166 4.35 8.65 -9.57
CA HIS A 166 3.64 9.84 -9.13
C HIS A 166 2.58 9.49 -8.09
N SER A 167 2.31 10.43 -7.19
CA SER A 167 1.13 10.33 -6.33
C SER A 167 -0.16 10.41 -7.17
N LEU A 168 -1.15 9.58 -6.83
CA LEU A 168 -2.40 9.46 -7.58
C LEU A 168 -3.46 10.44 -7.09
N ILE A 169 -4.17 11.09 -8.00
CA ILE A 169 -5.47 11.74 -7.75
C ILE A 169 -6.53 10.91 -8.48
N GLY A 170 -7.37 10.23 -7.70
CA GLY A 170 -8.30 9.24 -8.19
C GLY A 170 -8.64 8.21 -7.10
N SER A 171 -9.57 7.33 -7.42
CA SER A 171 -9.88 6.18 -6.58
C SER A 171 -9.41 4.89 -7.22
N PHE A 172 -8.78 4.04 -6.42
CA PHE A 172 -8.48 2.66 -6.76
C PHE A 172 -9.45 1.75 -6.02
N SER A 173 -10.11 0.85 -6.72
CA SER A 173 -10.95 -0.20 -6.14
C SER A 173 -10.52 -1.57 -6.65
N ALA A 174 -10.52 -2.57 -5.77
CA ALA A 174 -10.12 -3.93 -6.14
C ALA A 174 -10.85 -5.01 -5.35
N HIS A 175 -11.07 -6.14 -6.02
CA HIS A 175 -11.63 -7.36 -5.45
C HIS A 175 -10.73 -8.55 -5.77
N LYS A 176 -10.27 -9.24 -4.72
CA LYS A 176 -9.37 -10.41 -4.81
C LYS A 176 -8.11 -10.13 -5.64
N SER A 177 -7.72 -8.85 -5.73
CA SER A 177 -6.52 -8.44 -6.45
C SER A 177 -5.26 -8.80 -5.65
N GLY A 178 -4.12 -8.76 -6.33
CA GLY A 178 -2.79 -8.85 -5.76
C GLY A 178 -1.78 -8.20 -6.71
N HIS A 179 -0.49 -8.28 -6.40
CA HIS A 179 0.56 -7.58 -7.14
C HIS A 179 0.50 -7.77 -8.67
N ALA A 180 0.22 -8.99 -9.14
CA ALA A 180 0.13 -9.27 -10.58
C ALA A 180 -1.02 -8.51 -11.27
N LEU A 181 -2.20 -8.48 -10.67
CA LEU A 181 -3.36 -7.78 -11.23
C LEU A 181 -3.20 -6.26 -11.06
N ASN A 182 -2.70 -5.79 -9.92
CA ASN A 182 -2.34 -4.39 -9.73
C ASN A 182 -1.36 -3.92 -10.82
N ASN A 183 -0.27 -4.65 -11.06
CA ASN A 183 0.70 -4.30 -12.11
C ASN A 183 0.10 -4.31 -13.52
N ARG A 184 -0.79 -5.27 -13.83
CA ARG A 184 -1.51 -5.29 -15.11
C ARG A 184 -2.35 -4.02 -15.29
N LEU A 185 -3.04 -3.56 -14.25
CA LEU A 185 -3.84 -2.33 -14.30
C LEU A 185 -2.93 -1.10 -14.53
N LEU A 186 -1.76 -1.06 -13.88
CA LEU A 186 -0.79 0.02 -14.10
C LEU A 186 -0.26 0.08 -15.53
N ARG A 187 -0.08 -1.07 -16.18
CA ARG A 187 0.30 -1.10 -17.59
C ARG A 187 -0.83 -0.61 -18.48
N GLU A 188 -2.08 -1.00 -18.18
CA GLU A 188 -3.26 -0.58 -18.93
C GLU A 188 -3.48 0.94 -18.87
N ILE A 189 -3.44 1.54 -17.67
CA ILE A 189 -3.62 3.00 -17.54
C ILE A 189 -2.48 3.78 -18.24
N LYS A 190 -1.24 3.26 -18.21
CA LYS A 190 -0.12 3.89 -18.95
C LYS A 190 -0.35 3.91 -20.46
N THR A 191 -1.05 2.92 -21.01
CA THR A 191 -1.39 2.88 -22.45
C THR A 191 -2.65 3.66 -22.79
N ALA A 192 -3.53 3.91 -21.82
CA ALA A 192 -4.74 4.71 -21.98
C ALA A 192 -4.44 6.20 -21.74
N GLU A 193 -3.76 6.85 -22.68
CA GLU A 193 -3.34 8.26 -22.57
C GLU A 193 -4.50 9.26 -22.38
N ASP A 194 -5.74 8.86 -22.72
CA ASP A 194 -6.95 9.67 -22.50
C ASP A 194 -7.56 9.51 -21.10
N ALA A 195 -7.08 8.54 -20.32
CA ALA A 195 -7.62 8.17 -19.01
C ALA A 195 -6.86 8.78 -17.83
N TRP A 196 -5.78 9.52 -18.09
CA TRP A 196 -5.05 10.24 -17.06
C TRP A 196 -4.32 11.47 -17.61
N GLU A 197 -3.91 12.35 -16.71
CA GLU A 197 -3.05 13.50 -17.03
C GLU A 197 -2.10 13.81 -15.87
N LEU A 198 -1.00 14.51 -16.16
CA LEU A 198 -0.13 15.04 -15.11
C LEU A 198 -0.60 16.45 -14.73
N VAL A 199 -0.86 16.64 -13.44
CA VAL A 199 -1.18 17.95 -12.87
C VAL A 199 -0.17 18.34 -11.81
N SER A 200 -0.01 19.64 -11.61
CA SER A 200 0.76 20.24 -10.53
C SER A 200 -0.07 21.35 -9.90
N TYR A 201 0.23 21.66 -8.65
CA TYR A 201 -0.47 22.67 -7.87
C TYR A 201 0.55 23.66 -7.34
N ASP A 202 0.24 24.96 -7.45
CA ASP A 202 1.12 26.02 -6.99
C ASP A 202 0.98 26.27 -5.47
N ASP A 203 -0.20 25.98 -4.91
CA ASP A 203 -0.51 26.17 -3.50
C ASP A 203 -1.01 24.89 -2.83
N VAL A 204 -0.51 24.62 -1.62
CA VAL A 204 -0.88 23.44 -0.81
C VAL A 204 -2.37 23.39 -0.51
N GLU A 205 -3.03 24.55 -0.35
CA GLU A 205 -4.48 24.64 -0.09
C GLU A 205 -5.34 24.13 -1.25
N SER A 206 -4.79 24.11 -2.46
CA SER A 206 -5.47 23.61 -3.66
C SER A 206 -5.32 22.11 -3.87
N LEU A 207 -4.51 21.43 -3.04
CA LEU A 207 -4.28 19.99 -3.15
C LEU A 207 -5.52 19.21 -2.65
N PRO A 208 -6.07 18.28 -3.45
CA PRO A 208 -7.16 17.40 -3.01
C PRO A 208 -6.67 16.28 -2.07
N ILE A 209 -5.37 16.27 -1.71
CA ILE A 209 -4.72 15.24 -0.90
C ILE A 209 -3.98 15.91 0.25
N ASN A 210 -4.18 15.39 1.46
CA ASN A 210 -3.47 15.86 2.64
C ASN A 210 -2.11 15.17 2.77
N PHE A 211 -1.04 15.92 2.51
CA PHE A 211 0.31 15.53 2.91
C PHE A 211 0.56 15.90 4.36
N LEU A 212 1.36 15.09 5.06
CA LEU A 212 1.93 15.52 6.33
C LEU A 212 2.93 16.62 6.03
N GLN A 213 2.77 17.77 6.68
CA GLN A 213 3.82 18.78 6.68
C GLN A 213 5.09 18.17 7.30
N PRO A 214 6.27 18.39 6.70
CA PRO A 214 7.53 18.05 7.34
C PRO A 214 7.57 18.71 8.72
N LEU A 215 8.04 18.00 9.73
CA LEU A 215 8.46 18.65 10.97
C LEU A 215 9.65 19.52 10.57
N THR A 216 9.45 20.83 10.43
CA THR A 216 10.53 21.78 10.24
C THR A 216 11.44 21.68 11.46
N ALA A 217 12.64 21.13 11.28
CA ALA A 217 13.67 21.26 12.29
C ALA A 217 13.96 22.77 12.41
N GLU A 218 13.62 23.37 13.55
CA GLU A 218 14.08 24.73 13.84
C GLU A 218 15.62 24.71 13.83
N PRO A 219 16.29 25.62 13.10
CA PRO A 219 17.73 25.72 13.16
C PRO A 219 18.14 26.11 14.58
N ILE A 220 19.03 25.31 15.19
CA ILE A 220 19.68 25.58 16.48
C ILE A 220 20.59 26.80 16.36
#